data_AF-A0A7D8UYF6-F1
#
_entry.id   AF-A0A7D8UYF6-F1
#
_cell.length_a   1.000
_cell.length_b   1.000
_cell.length_c   1.000
_cell.angle_alpha   90.00
_cell.angle_beta   90.00
_cell.angle_gamma   90.00
#
_symmetry.space_group_name_H-M   'P 1'
#
loop_
_entity.id
_entity.type
_entity.pdbx_description
1 polymer ?
#
loop_
_entity_poly.entity_id
_entity_poly.type
_entity_poly.pdbx_seq_one_letter_code
_entity_poly.pdbx_strand_id
1 'polypeptide(L)' 'MFRLRAFQTLLDGSRDASEQKVELSSLRRLCARGIPEHPSHLRPLAYSLLLGILPADKRQWKRTARHQREQYYVR' A
#
# COMPACT_ATOMS: atom_id res chain seq x y z
N MET A 1 -14.94 4.77 -12.63
CA MET A 1 -13.54 5.05 -13.02
C MET A 1 -12.71 5.81 -11.97
N PHE A 2 -13.24 6.81 -11.25
CA PHE A 2 -12.46 7.65 -10.32
C PHE A 2 -11.80 6.92 -9.14
N ARG A 3 -12.46 5.90 -8.57
CA ARG A 3 -11.95 5.19 -7.38
C ARG A 3 -10.65 4.42 -7.66
N LEU A 4 -10.57 3.71 -8.78
CA LEU A 4 -9.38 2.94 -9.14
C LEU A 4 -8.18 3.86 -9.31
N ARG A 5 -8.35 5.00 -9.99
CA ARG A 5 -7.30 6.01 -10.11
C ARG A 5 -6.86 6.55 -8.76
N ALA A 6 -7.79 6.83 -7.85
CA ALA A 6 -7.45 7.27 -6.50
C ALA A 6 -6.59 6.23 -5.75
N PHE A 7 -6.90 4.94 -5.87
CA PHE A 7 -6.05 3.88 -5.32
C PHE A 7 -4.68 3.84 -5.99
N GLN A 8 -4.63 3.89 -7.33
CA GLN A 8 -3.37 3.84 -8.07
C GLN A 8 -2.47 5.03 -7.72
N THR A 9 -3.00 6.24 -7.63
CA THR A 9 -2.24 7.44 -7.25
C THR A 9 -1.79 7.37 -5.79
N LEU A 10 -2.69 7.03 -4.87
CA LEU A 10 -2.36 6.98 -3.44
C LEU A 10 -1.32 5.89 -3.14
N LEU A 11 -1.44 4.73 -3.80
CA LEU A 11 -0.60 3.56 -3.60
C LEU A 11 0.53 3.43 -4.63
N ASP A 12 0.78 4.47 -5.44
CA ASP A 12 1.93 4.47 -6.35
C ASP A 12 3.22 4.49 -5.52
N GLY A 13 3.94 3.37 -5.54
CA GLY A 13 5.23 3.19 -4.88
C GLY A 13 6.43 3.45 -5.79
N SER A 14 6.21 4.05 -6.97
CA SER A 14 7.28 4.48 -7.86
C SER A 14 8.12 5.60 -7.23
N ARG A 15 9.34 5.80 -7.74
CA ARG A 15 10.20 6.91 -7.28
C ARG A 15 9.59 8.28 -7.61
N ASP A 16 8.85 8.34 -8.70
CA ASP A 16 8.25 9.56 -9.26
C ASP A 16 6.82 9.79 -8.75
N ALA A 17 6.38 9.01 -7.75
CA ALA A 17 5.10 9.20 -7.10
C ALA A 17 4.99 10.62 -6.54
N SER A 18 3.85 11.27 -6.82
CA SER A 18 3.58 12.66 -6.41
C SER A 18 3.70 12.86 -4.91
N GLU A 19 3.34 11.84 -4.13
CA GLU A 19 3.47 11.82 -2.68
C GLU A 19 4.22 10.59 -2.22
N GLN A 20 5.18 10.79 -1.31
CA GLN A 20 6.06 9.73 -0.79
C GLN A 20 5.54 9.11 0.51
N LYS A 21 4.48 9.68 1.09
CA LYS A 21 3.76 9.15 2.24
C LYS A 21 2.32 8.83 1.87
N VAL A 22 1.80 7.72 2.39
CA VAL A 22 0.40 7.37 2.27
C VAL A 22 -0.39 7.97 3.43
N GLU A 23 -1.34 8.84 3.11
CA GLU A 23 -2.31 9.33 4.07
C GLU A 23 -3.29 8.21 4.44
N LEU A 24 -3.03 7.53 5.56
CA LEU A 24 -3.79 6.36 6.01
C LEU A 24 -5.27 6.69 6.27
N SER A 25 -5.58 7.91 6.69
CA SER A 25 -6.97 8.39 6.83
C SER A 25 -7.70 8.40 5.48
N SER A 26 -7.03 8.83 4.42
CA SER A 26 -7.56 8.79 3.05
C SER A 26 -7.69 7.36 2.54
N LEU A 27 -6.70 6.50 2.82
CA LEU A 27 -6.76 5.09 2.47
C LEU A 27 -7.97 4.39 3.13
N ARG A 28 -8.19 4.59 4.43
CA ARG A 28 -9.35 4.04 5.16
C ARG A 28 -10.67 4.47 4.54
N ARG A 29 -10.82 5.76 4.22
CA ARG A 29 -12.03 6.29 3.54
C ARG A 29 -12.25 5.65 2.16
N LEU A 30 -11.19 5.45 1.39
CA LEU A 30 -11.26 4.78 0.09
C LEU A 30 -11.65 3.30 0.23
N CYS A 31 -11.09 2.61 1.22
CA CYS A 31 -11.37 1.20 1.51
C CYS A 31 -12.76 0.95 2.11
N ALA A 32 -13.41 1.95 2.71
CA ALA A 32 -14.74 1.81 3.31
C ALA A 32 -15.81 1.34 2.32
N ARG A 33 -15.59 1.53 1.01
CA ARG A 33 -16.47 1.08 -0.08
C ARG A 33 -15.95 -0.19 -0.79
N GLY A 34 -15.03 -0.90 -0.15
CA GLY A 34 -14.31 -2.04 -0.70
C GLY A 34 -13.06 -1.65 -1.50
N ILE A 35 -12.11 -2.58 -1.57
CA ILE A 35 -10.86 -2.44 -2.33
C ILE A 35 -11.05 -3.09 -3.71
N PRO A 36 -10.70 -2.42 -4.83
CA PRO A 36 -10.79 -2.99 -6.17
C PRO A 36 -10.14 -4.38 -6.29
N GLU A 37 -10.75 -5.27 -7.08
CA GLU A 37 -10.17 -6.58 -7.42
C GLU A 37 -9.02 -6.47 -8.40
N HIS A 38 -9.13 -5.54 -9.35
CA HIS A 38 -8.12 -5.31 -10.37
C HIS A 38 -7.57 -3.87 -10.29
N PRO A 39 -6.24 -3.69 -10.41
CA PRO A 39 -5.23 -4.75 -10.46
C PRO A 39 -5.04 -5.45 -9.10
N SER A 40 -4.74 -6.75 -9.16
CA SER A 40 -4.79 -7.68 -8.01
C SER A 40 -3.82 -7.35 -6.87
N HIS A 41 -2.76 -6.59 -7.14
CA HIS A 41 -1.78 -6.17 -6.14
C HIS A 41 -2.29 -5.04 -5.22
N LEU A 42 -3.33 -4.29 -5.59
CA LEU A 42 -3.81 -3.16 -4.77
C LEU A 42 -4.39 -3.63 -3.44
N ARG A 43 -5.14 -4.74 -3.45
CA ARG A 43 -5.75 -5.30 -2.25
C ARG A 43 -4.73 -5.74 -1.19
N PRO A 44 -3.75 -6.61 -1.50
CA PRO A 44 -2.74 -6.99 -0.52
C PRO A 44 -1.91 -5.79 -0.07
N LEU A 45 -1.62 -4.83 -0.95
CA LEU A 45 -0.89 -3.61 -0.58
C LEU A 45 -1.68 -2.73 0.40
N ALA A 46 -2.96 -2.48 0.12
CA ALA A 46 -3.84 -1.72 1.01
C ALA A 46 -3.96 -2.40 2.39
N TYR A 47 -4.16 -3.72 2.43
CA TYR A 47 -4.18 -4.45 3.70
C TYR A 47 -2.85 -4.38 4.44
N SER A 48 -1.72 -4.52 3.74
CA SER A 48 -0.39 -4.41 4.35
C SER A 48 -0.17 -3.06 5.04
N LEU A 49 -0.69 -1.98 4.47
CA LEU A 49 -0.64 -0.64 5.08
C LEU A 49 -1.62 -0.48 6.23
N LEU A 50 -2.86 -0.94 6.07
CA LEU A 50 -3.90 -0.83 7.10
C LEU A 50 -3.58 -1.65 8.35
N LEU A 51 -2.91 -2.79 8.19
CA LEU A 51 -2.47 -3.67 9.28
C LEU A 51 -1.10 -3.29 9.85
N GLY A 52 -0.44 -2.26 9.31
CA GLY A 52 0.87 -1.81 9.79
C GLY A 52 2.04 -2.73 9.43
N ILE A 53 1.85 -3.70 8.52
CA ILE A 53 2.92 -4.56 7.99
C ILE A 53 3.91 -3.71 7.17
N LEU A 54 3.38 -2.78 6.38
CA LEU A 54 4.17 -1.77 5.67
C LEU A 54 3.97 -0.39 6.31
N PRO A 55 5.04 0.43 6.40
CA PRO A 55 4.94 1.79 6.89
C PRO A 55 4.23 2.70 5.89
N ALA A 56 3.71 3.83 6.35
CA ALA A 56 3.11 4.84 5.47
C ALA A 56 4.12 5.49 4.52
N ASP A 57 5.42 5.49 4.88
CA ASP A 57 6.50 5.97 4.03
C ASP A 57 6.82 4.95 2.93
N LYS A 58 6.53 5.33 1.68
CA LYS A 58 6.65 4.47 0.50
C LYS A 58 8.08 4.07 0.21
N ARG A 59 9.05 4.91 0.57
CA ARG A 59 10.49 4.66 0.34
C ARG A 59 10.97 3.44 1.11
N GLN A 60 10.29 3.14 2.22
CA GLN A 60 10.65 2.02 3.09
C GLN A 60 10.01 0.70 2.66
N TRP A 61 8.99 0.71 1.77
CA TRP A 61 8.21 -0.48 1.43
C TRP A 61 9.05 -1.66 0.96
N LYS A 62 9.99 -1.44 0.05
CA LYS A 62 10.86 -2.50 -0.47
C LYS A 62 11.72 -3.11 0.64
N ARG A 63 12.31 -2.27 1.49
CA ARG A 63 13.16 -2.71 2.61
C ARG A 63 12.35 -3.47 3.65
N THR A 64 11.21 -2.93 4.07
CA THR A 64 10.34 -3.55 5.08
C THR A 64 9.77 -4.87 4.57
N ALA A 65 9.26 -4.92 3.34
CA ALA A 65 8.72 -6.15 2.75
C ALA A 65 9.79 -7.26 2.68
N ARG A 66 11.02 -6.90 2.31
CA ARG A 66 12.16 -7.83 2.29
C ARG A 66 12.47 -8.35 3.70
N HIS A 67 12.61 -7.44 4.67
CA HIS A 67 12.93 -7.81 6.05
C HIS A 67 11.86 -8.74 6.67
N GLN A 68 10.58 -8.43 6.46
CA GLN A 68 9.47 -9.25 6.94
C GLN A 68 9.49 -10.67 6.34
N ARG A 69 9.81 -10.79 5.04
CA ARG A 69 9.97 -12.11 4.39
C ARG A 69 11.15 -12.88 4.96
N GLU A 70 12.30 -12.23 5.12
CA GLU A 70 13.49 -12.86 5.70
C GLU A 70 13.20 -13.36 7.12
N GLN A 71 12.56 -12.57 7.96
CA GLN A 71 12.16 -12.99 9.32
C GLN A 71 11.17 -14.16 9.33
N TYR A 72 10.28 -14.24 8.35
CA TYR A 72 9.30 -15.33 8.25
C TYR A 72 9.95 -16.67 7.89
N TYR A 73 10.90 -16.68 6.95
CA TYR A 73 11.54 -17.92 6.47
C TYR A 73 12.74 -18.37 7.32
N VAL A 74 13.27 -17.52 8.19
CA VAL A 74 14.35 -17.87 9.13
C VAL A 74 13.78 -18.45 10.44
N ARG A 75 12.47 -18.32 10.67
CA ARG A 75 11.76 -18.99 11.77
C ARG A 75 11.49 -20.44 11.44
#